data_AF-A0A357LAZ7-F1
#
_entry.id   AF-A0A357LAZ7-F1
#
_cell.length_a   1.000
_cell.length_b   1.000
_cell.length_c   1.000
_cell.angle_alpha   90.00
_cell.angle_beta   90.00
_cell.angle_gamma   90.00
#
_symmetry.space_group_name_H-M   'P 1'
#
loop_
_entity.id
_entity.type
_entity.pdbx_description
1 polymer ?
#
loop_
_entity_poly.entity_id
_entity_poly.type
_entity_poly.pdbx_seq_one_letter_code
_entity_poly.pdbx_strand_id
1 'polypeptide(L)' 'MKKMIVAAVWGIAVSLWIAIFIYKAVADPGLREWTAAVVAGALSLEVAFWVTAGVLGITLFESRKAVFGFLTRPFRRGDQ' A
#
# COMPACT_ATOMS: atom_id res chain seq x y z
N MET A 1 11.62 -7.00 1.76
CA MET A 1 11.42 -5.53 1.75
C MET A 1 10.02 -5.11 1.32
N LYS A 2 9.53 -5.47 0.11
CA LYS A 2 8.18 -5.09 -0.39
C LYS A 2 7.04 -5.39 0.59
N LYS A 3 7.02 -6.59 1.19
CA LYS A 3 6.03 -6.98 2.21
C LYS A 3 6.09 -6.12 3.47
N MET A 4 7.29 -5.70 3.91
CA MET A 4 7.44 -4.81 5.07
C MET A 4 6.91 -3.41 4.77
N ILE A 5 7.11 -2.89 3.55
CA ILE A 5 6.59 -1.56 3.16
C ILE A 5 5.06 -1.56 3.23
N VAL A 6 4.42 -2.58 2.63
CA VAL A 6 2.95 -2.71 2.68
C VAL A 6 2.47 -2.86 4.13
N ALA A 7 3.10 -3.73 4.92
CA ALA A 7 2.73 -3.92 6.33
C ALA A 7 2.89 -2.63 7.17
N ALA A 8 3.96 -1.87 6.94
CA ALA A 8 4.22 -0.62 7.66
C ALA A 8 3.16 0.44 7.33
N VAL A 9 2.85 0.65 6.05
CA VAL A 9 1.87 1.67 5.64
C VAL A 9 0.46 1.32 6.15
N TRP A 10 0.06 0.05 6.08
CA TRP A 10 -1.20 -0.38 6.69
C TRP A 10 -1.20 -0.28 8.21
N GLY A 11 -0.08 -0.58 8.88
CA GLY A 11 0.06 -0.39 10.32
C GLY A 11 -0.13 1.07 10.74
N ILE A 12 0.43 2.01 9.97
CA ILE A 12 0.24 3.45 10.19
C ILE A 12 -1.23 3.84 9.98
N ALA A 13 -1.86 3.39 8.89
CA ALA A 13 -3.27 3.71 8.61
C ALA A 13 -4.19 3.21 9.73
N VAL A 14 -4.03 1.96 10.17
CA VAL A 14 -4.81 1.39 11.29
C VAL A 14 -4.57 2.18 12.57
N SER A 15 -3.32 2.51 12.89
CA SER A 15 -2.98 3.29 14.08
C SER A 15 -3.62 4.68 14.06
N LEU A 16 -3.67 5.32 12.89
CA LEU A 16 -4.32 6.63 12.71
C LEU A 16 -5.83 6.53 12.95
N TRP A 17 -6.48 5.48 12.43
CA TRP A 17 -7.92 5.27 12.65
C TRP A 17 -8.25 4.96 14.12
N ILE A 18 -7.40 4.22 14.82
CA ILE A 18 -7.52 4.02 16.27
C ILE A 18 -7.41 5.37 16.99
N ALA A 19 -6.46 6.22 16.61
CA ALA A 19 -6.33 7.56 17.19
C ALA A 19 -7.56 8.45 16.93
N ILE A 20 -8.13 8.42 15.72
CA ILE A 20 -9.37 9.15 15.38
C ILE A 20 -10.55 8.65 16.21
N PHE A 21 -10.66 7.34 16.42
CA PHE A 21 -11.71 6.76 17.25
C PHE A 21 -11.58 7.18 18.72
N ILE A 22 -10.37 7.12 19.28
CA ILE A 22 -10.09 7.61 20.64
C ILE A 22 -10.39 9.11 20.74
N TYR A 23 -9.98 9.90 19.75
CA TYR A 23 -10.27 11.33 19.69
C TYR A 23 -11.78 11.61 19.75
N LYS A 24 -12.58 10.84 19.01
CA LYS A 24 -14.05 10.96 19.08
C LYS A 24 -14.60 10.66 20.47
N ALA A 25 -14.07 9.64 21.14
CA ALA A 25 -14.57 9.16 22.43
C ALA A 25 -14.19 10.05 23.62
N VAL A 26 -13.06 10.77 23.53
CA VAL A 26 -12.51 11.54 24.66
C VAL A 26 -12.71 13.05 24.50
N ALA A 27 -12.66 13.56 23.27
CA ALA A 27 -12.63 15.00 23.02
C ALA A 27 -13.98 15.59 22.55
N ASP A 28 -14.99 14.74 22.27
CA ASP A 28 -16.29 15.14 21.72
C ASP A 28 -16.21 16.28 20.67
N PRO A 29 -15.47 16.06 19.57
CA PRO A 29 -15.23 17.10 18.58
C PRO A 29 -16.53 17.62 17.96
N GLY A 30 -16.54 18.92 17.70
CA GLY A 30 -17.55 19.57 16.88
C GLY A 30 -17.54 19.04 15.45
N LEU A 31 -18.55 19.44 14.66
CA LEU A 31 -18.75 18.92 13.30
C LEU A 31 -17.52 19.19 12.41
N ARG A 32 -16.90 20.35 12.55
CA ARG A 32 -15.75 20.77 11.74
C ARG A 32 -14.51 19.96 12.07
N GLU A 33 -14.17 19.82 13.36
CA GLU A 33 -13.01 19.05 13.78
C GLU A 33 -13.19 17.56 13.45
N TRP A 34 -14.39 17.03 13.65
CA TRP A 34 -14.71 15.65 13.30
C TRP A 34 -14.55 15.38 11.81
N THR A 35 -15.08 16.26 10.96
CA THR A 35 -14.95 16.14 9.50
C THR A 35 -13.48 16.16 9.09
N ALA A 36 -12.68 17.07 9.64
CA ALA A 36 -11.25 17.15 9.35
C ALA A 36 -10.50 15.87 9.76
N ALA A 37 -10.80 15.30 10.93
CA ALA A 37 -10.20 14.06 11.42
C ALA A 37 -10.54 12.86 10.50
N VAL A 38 -11.81 12.72 10.12
CA VAL A 38 -12.25 11.62 9.23
C VAL A 38 -11.65 11.77 7.82
N VAL A 39 -11.53 13.00 7.30
CA VAL A 39 -10.86 13.26 6.02
C VAL A 39 -9.38 12.86 6.08
N ALA A 40 -8.68 13.21 7.16
CA ALA A 40 -7.31 12.75 7.36
C ALA A 40 -7.21 11.20 7.42
N GLY A 41 -8.19 10.57 8.09
CA GLY A 41 -8.35 9.11 8.11
C GLY A 41 -8.52 8.52 6.70
N ALA A 42 -9.37 9.11 5.87
CA ALA A 42 -9.61 8.67 4.50
C ALA A 42 -8.35 8.80 3.63
N LEU A 43 -7.64 9.94 3.71
CA LEU A 43 -6.38 10.15 2.99
C LEU A 43 -5.32 9.10 3.36
N SER A 44 -5.26 8.68 4.63
CA SER A 44 -4.32 7.63 5.05
C SER A 44 -4.60 6.28 4.38
N LEU A 45 -5.88 5.94 4.17
CA LEU A 45 -6.29 4.72 3.47
C LEU A 45 -6.00 4.81 1.97
N GLU A 46 -6.22 5.98 1.37
CA GLU A 46 -5.90 6.23 -0.03
C GLU A 46 -4.40 6.04 -0.29
N VAL A 47 -3.54 6.59 0.57
CA VAL A 47 -2.08 6.37 0.50
C VAL A 47 -1.74 4.90 0.65
N ALA A 48 -2.31 4.19 1.63
CA ALA A 48 -2.07 2.77 1.83
C ALA A 48 -2.48 1.92 0.61
N PHE A 49 -3.60 2.26 0.01
CA PHE A 49 -4.11 1.63 -1.20
C PHE A 49 -3.14 1.83 -2.38
N TRP A 50 -2.75 3.08 -2.68
CA TRP A 50 -1.86 3.39 -3.81
C TRP A 50 -0.46 2.81 -3.63
N VAL A 51 0.09 2.80 -2.42
CA VAL A 51 1.37 2.13 -2.14
C VAL A 51 1.25 0.63 -2.41
N THR A 52 0.16 -0.01 -1.98
CA THR A 52 -0.09 -1.43 -2.23
C THR A 52 -0.20 -1.71 -3.73
N ALA A 53 -0.96 -0.89 -4.46
CA ALA A 53 -1.10 -1.00 -5.91
C ALA A 53 0.25 -0.84 -6.64
N GLY A 54 1.07 0.14 -6.24
CA GLY A 54 2.42 0.35 -6.78
C GLY A 54 3.33 -0.86 -6.55
N VAL A 55 3.35 -1.41 -5.34
CA VAL A 55 4.14 -2.60 -5.01
C VAL A 55 3.69 -3.82 -5.80
N LEU A 56 2.38 -4.03 -5.96
CA LEU A 56 1.83 -5.11 -6.79
C LEU A 56 2.21 -4.95 -8.26
N GLY A 57 2.10 -3.73 -8.80
CA GLY A 57 2.49 -3.41 -10.18
C GLY A 57 3.96 -3.73 -10.46
N ILE A 58 4.87 -3.32 -9.56
CA ILE A 58 6.31 -3.63 -9.69
C ILE A 58 6.54 -5.15 -9.66
N THR A 59 5.86 -5.85 -8.74
CA THR A 59 5.98 -7.31 -8.61
C THR A 59 5.50 -8.04 -9.87
N LEU A 60 4.42 -7.56 -10.48
CA LEU A 60 3.88 -8.13 -11.71
C LEU A 60 4.82 -7.90 -12.91
N PHE A 61 5.44 -6.72 -13.00
CA PHE A 61 6.43 -6.42 -14.04
C PHE A 61 7.70 -7.28 -13.91
N GLU A 62 8.21 -7.45 -12.69
CA GLU A 62 9.34 -8.36 -12.40
C GLU A 62 8.99 -9.81 -12.74
N SER A 63 7.78 -10.26 -12.39
CA SER A 63 7.31 -11.61 -12.70
C SER A 63 7.24 -11.86 -14.21
N ARG A 64 6.75 -10.88 -15.00
CA ARG A 64 6.75 -10.97 -16.47
C ARG A 64 8.18 -11.11 -17.01
N LYS A 65 9.13 -10.30 -16.53
CA LYS A 65 10.55 -10.41 -16.95
C LYS A 65 11.14 -11.80 -16.64
N ALA A 66 10.86 -12.33 -15.45
CA ALA A 66 11.33 -13.65 -15.05
C ALA A 66 10.75 -14.76 -15.95
N VAL A 67 9.45 -14.68 -16.26
CA VAL A 67 8.77 -15.63 -17.15
C VAL A 67 9.33 -15.55 -18.57
N PHE A 68 9.49 -14.35 -19.13
CA PHE A 68 10.09 -14.18 -20.46
C PHE A 68 11.55 -14.66 -20.51
N GLY A 69 12.34 -14.40 -19.47
CA GLY A 69 13.71 -14.91 -19.35
C GLY A 69 13.79 -16.44 -19.26
N PHE A 70 12.81 -17.06 -18.59
CA PHE A 70 12.69 -18.52 -18.54
C PHE A 70 12.27 -19.12 -19.89
N LEU A 71 11.29 -18.51 -20.57
CA LEU A 71 10.79 -18.96 -21.87
C LEU A 71 11.79 -18.77 -23.01
N THR A 72 12.61 -17.74 -22.97
CA THR A 72 13.63 -17.44 -24.00
C THR A 72 14.96 -18.16 -23.75
N ARG A 73 15.14 -18.79 -22.58
CA ARG A 73 16.32 -19.57 -22.19
C ARG A 73 16.69 -20.72 -23.14
N PRO A 74 15.74 -21.56 -23.64
CA PRO A 74 16.07 -22.60 -24.62
C PRO A 74 16.45 -22.05 -26.00
N PHE A 75 15.94 -20.88 -26.39
CA PHE A 75 16.23 -20.26 -27.70
C PHE A 75 17.56 -19.47 -27.71
N ARG A 76 18.15 -19.18 -26.55
CA ARG A 76 19.46 -18.48 -26.44
C ARG A 76 20.70 -19.37 -26.62
N ARG A 77 20.52 -20.68 -26.79
CA ARG A 77 21.63 -21.67 -26.91
C ARG A 77 21.82 -22.21 -28.34
N GLY A 78 21.16 -21.63 -29.34
CA GLY A 78 21.19 -22.13 -30.73
C GLY A 78 22.30 -21.60 -31.63
N ASP A 79 23.15 -20.67 -31.16
CA ASP A 79 24.20 -20.02 -31.97
C ASP A 79 25.63 -20.45 -31.57
N GLN A 80 25.84 -21.74 -31.31
CA GLN A 80 27.16 -22.39 -31.25
C GLN A 80 27.15 -23.66 -32.08
#